data_AF-K1TUB9-F1
#
_entry.id   AF-K1TUB9-F1
#
_cell.length_a   1.000
_cell.length_b   1.000
_cell.length_c   1.000
_cell.angle_alpha   90.00
_cell.angle_beta   90.00
_cell.angle_gamma   90.00
#
_symmetry.space_group_name_H-M   'P 1'
#
loop_
_entity.id
_entity.type
_entity.pdbx_description
1 polymer ?
#
loop_
_entity_poly.entity_id
_entity_poly.type
_entity_poly.pdbx_seq_one_letter_code
_entity_poly.pdbx_strand_id
1 'polypeptide(L)'
;MGEVFNTFYSRNLPFELTNAQKRVLKEIRKDVGSGKQMNRLLQGDVGSGKTLVALMSMLMALDNGFQACMMAPTEILANQHYETIRELLYGMEVRVELLTGSVKGKRREAILVGL
;
A
#
# COMPACT_ATOMS: atom_id res chain seq x y z
N MET A 1 5.26 14.45 -3.46
CA MET A 1 5.12 13.39 -2.44
C MET A 1 4.88 14.11 -1.14
N GLY A 2 3.85 13.70 -0.42
CA GLY A 2 3.52 14.27 0.88
C GLY A 2 4.36 13.66 1.98
N GLU A 3 3.97 13.96 3.21
CA GLU A 3 4.72 13.64 4.41
C GLU A 3 4.77 12.14 4.68
N VAL A 4 3.68 11.41 4.44
CA VAL A 4 3.58 9.98 4.78
C VAL A 4 4.52 9.18 3.90
N PHE A 5 4.52 9.42 2.58
CA PHE A 5 5.43 8.74 1.65
C PHE A 5 6.90 9.02 1.98
N ASN A 6 7.25 10.29 2.21
CA ASN A 6 8.64 10.67 2.47
C ASN A 6 9.14 10.13 3.81
N THR A 7 8.29 10.11 4.84
CA THR A 7 8.61 9.53 6.15
C THR A 7 8.86 8.04 6.00
N PHE A 8 7.97 7.31 5.32
CA PHE A 8 8.17 5.88 5.07
C PHE A 8 9.50 5.62 4.35
N TYR A 9 9.76 6.34 3.24
CA TYR A 9 10.97 6.17 2.43
C TYR A 9 12.27 6.45 3.19
N SER A 10 12.27 7.45 4.08
CA SER A 10 13.48 7.91 4.76
C SER A 10 13.74 7.24 6.12
N ARG A 11 12.69 6.79 6.82
CA ARG A 11 12.80 6.31 8.21
C ARG A 11 12.39 4.86 8.42
N ASN A 12 11.42 4.36 7.66
CA ASN A 12 10.83 3.04 7.90
C ASN A 12 11.26 2.00 6.86
N LEU A 13 11.74 2.45 5.70
CA LEU A 13 12.18 1.54 4.65
C LEU A 13 13.45 0.79 5.11
N PRO A 14 13.41 -0.56 5.24
CA PRO A 14 14.50 -1.31 5.87
C PRO A 14 15.68 -1.59 4.94
N PHE A 15 15.59 -1.23 3.66
CA PHE A 15 16.62 -1.46 2.65
C PHE A 15 16.54 -0.42 1.53
N GLU A 16 17.62 -0.27 0.76
CA GLU A 16 17.59 0.64 -0.38
C GLU A 16 16.76 0.04 -1.53
N LEU A 17 15.90 0.87 -2.14
CA LEU A 17 15.17 0.46 -3.34
C LEU A 17 16.13 0.20 -4.51
N THR A 18 15.86 -0.88 -5.25
CA THR A 18 16.56 -1.14 -6.50
C THR A 18 16.24 -0.07 -7.54
N ASN A 19 17.10 0.08 -8.56
CA ASN A 19 16.85 0.98 -9.67
C ASN A 19 15.54 0.66 -10.41
N ALA A 20 15.18 -0.62 -10.49
CA ALA A 20 13.92 -1.06 -11.09
C ALA A 20 12.71 -0.58 -10.26
N GLN A 21 12.74 -0.75 -8.94
CA GLN A 21 11.67 -0.26 -8.04
C GLN A 21 11.56 1.27 -8.09
N LYS A 22 12.68 2.00 -8.03
CA LYS A 22 12.71 3.47 -8.17
C LYS A 22 12.12 3.93 -9.51
N ARG A 23 12.43 3.24 -10.61
CA ARG A 23 11.87 3.53 -11.95
C ARG A 23 10.35 3.31 -11.97
N VAL A 24 9.87 2.16 -11.49
CA VAL A 24 8.44 1.85 -11.45
C VAL A 24 7.66 2.84 -10.58
N LEU A 25 8.18 3.24 -9.43
CA LEU A 25 7.52 4.25 -8.59
C LEU A 25 7.42 5.61 -9.27
N LYS A 26 8.43 6.01 -10.05
CA LYS A 26 8.37 7.25 -10.86
C LYS A 26 7.32 7.14 -11.97
N GLU A 27 7.21 5.98 -12.61
CA GLU A 27 6.17 5.72 -13.63
C GLU A 27 4.77 5.78 -13.01
N ILE A 28 4.54 5.08 -11.89
CA ILE A 28 3.26 5.11 -11.16
C ILE A 28 2.91 6.55 -10.77
N ARG A 29 3.86 7.31 -10.22
CA ARG A 29 3.65 8.71 -9.86
C ARG A 29 3.22 9.56 -11.06
N LYS A 30 3.79 9.31 -12.24
CA LYS A 30 3.42 10.00 -13.48
C LYS A 30 2.01 9.62 -13.92
N ASP A 31 1.66 8.34 -13.83
CA ASP A 31 0.35 7.84 -14.24
C ASP A 31 -0.77 8.41 -13.36
N VAL A 32 -0.62 8.34 -12.03
CA VAL A 32 -1.62 8.88 -11.09
C VAL A 32 -1.72 10.41 -11.14
N GLY A 33 -0.65 11.10 -11.56
CA GLY A 33 -0.63 12.55 -11.74
C GLY A 33 -1.11 13.03 -13.13
N SER A 34 -1.46 12.11 -14.04
CA SER A 34 -1.77 12.45 -15.44
C SER A 34 -3.16 13.07 -15.66
N GLY A 35 -4.01 13.07 -14.63
CA GLY A 35 -5.44 13.41 -14.75
C GLY A 35 -6.29 12.32 -15.41
N LYS A 36 -5.71 11.17 -15.76
CA LYS A 36 -6.40 9.99 -16.30
C LYS A 36 -6.30 8.83 -15.30
N GLN A 37 -7.26 7.91 -15.37
CA GLN A 37 -7.21 6.69 -14.56
C GLN A 37 -5.96 5.86 -14.91
N MET A 38 -5.18 5.49 -13.89
CA MET A 38 -4.08 4.54 -14.04
C MET A 38 -4.64 3.12 -14.16
N ASN A 39 -4.31 2.42 -15.25
CA ASN A 39 -4.52 0.98 -15.41
C ASN A 39 -3.18 0.32 -15.76
N ARG A 40 -2.52 -0.27 -14.77
CA ARG A 40 -1.15 -0.77 -14.88
C ARG A 40 -1.03 -2.17 -14.30
N LEU A 41 -0.36 -3.06 -15.03
CA LEU A 41 0.08 -4.35 -14.53
C LEU A 41 1.51 -4.22 -14.00
N LEU A 42 1.69 -4.44 -12.70
CA LEU A 42 3.01 -4.54 -12.08
C LEU A 42 3.49 -6.00 -12.10
N GLN A 43 4.47 -6.29 -12.94
CA GLN A 43 5.02 -7.64 -13.11
C GLN A 43 6.47 -7.72 -12.58
N GLY A 44 6.81 -8.86 -11.98
CA GLY A 44 8.15 -9.16 -11.49
C GLY A 44 8.17 -10.51 -10.77
N ASP A 45 9.35 -11.09 -10.62
CA ASP A 45 9.51 -12.42 -10.02
C ASP A 45 9.07 -12.46 -8.55
N VAL A 46 8.87 -13.66 -8.01
CA VAL A 46 8.62 -13.84 -6.58
C VAL A 46 9.82 -13.27 -5.80
N GLY A 47 9.56 -12.47 -4.77
CA GLY A 47 10.62 -11.79 -4.00
C GLY A 47 11.10 -10.44 -4.55
N SER A 48 10.66 -10.00 -5.74
CA SER A 48 11.07 -8.70 -6.33
C SER A 48 10.56 -7.44 -5.60
N GLY A 49 9.84 -7.58 -4.49
CA GLY A 49 9.33 -6.46 -3.70
C GLY A 49 8.07 -5.78 -4.28
N LYS A 50 7.22 -6.51 -5.01
CA LYS A 50 5.95 -5.97 -5.56
C LYS A 50 5.05 -5.37 -4.49
N THR A 51 4.93 -6.04 -3.33
CA THR A 51 4.13 -5.55 -2.18
C THR A 51 4.61 -4.19 -1.70
N LEU A 52 5.93 -3.97 -1.68
CA LEU A 52 6.51 -2.69 -1.29
C LEU A 52 6.16 -1.58 -2.29
N VAL A 53 6.28 -1.86 -3.59
CA VAL A 53 5.88 -0.90 -4.62
C VAL A 53 4.39 -0.57 -4.53
N ALA A 54 3.54 -1.57 -4.28
CA ALA A 54 2.11 -1.37 -4.05
C ALA A 54 1.85 -0.50 -2.81
N LEU A 55 2.49 -0.80 -1.67
CA LEU A 55 2.40 0.00 -0.45
C LEU A 55 2.79 1.45 -0.68
N MET A 56 3.96 1.69 -1.27
CA MET A 56 4.42 3.03 -1.57
C MET A 56 3.48 3.79 -2.51
N SER A 57 2.82 3.09 -3.44
CA SER A 57 1.80 3.68 -4.31
C SER A 57 0.53 4.04 -3.53
N MET A 58 0.10 3.21 -2.57
CA MET A 58 -1.01 3.52 -1.67
C MET A 58 -0.69 4.75 -0.81
N LEU A 59 0.54 4.89 -0.29
CA LEU A 59 0.94 6.07 0.47
C LEU A 59 0.86 7.37 -0.36
N MET A 60 1.10 7.30 -1.67
CA MET A 60 0.88 8.46 -2.55
C MET A 60 -0.59 8.90 -2.57
N ALA A 61 -1.55 7.96 -2.49
CA ALA A 61 -2.97 8.29 -2.42
C ALA A 61 -3.32 8.93 -1.06
N LEU A 62 -2.79 8.37 0.04
CA LEU A 62 -2.96 8.91 1.39
C LEU A 62 -2.46 10.35 1.50
N ASP A 63 -1.27 10.64 0.93
CA ASP A 63 -0.71 12.00 0.89
C ASP A 63 -1.62 13.02 0.18
N ASN A 64 -2.56 12.57 -0.65
CA ASN A 64 -3.52 13.40 -1.36
C ASN A 64 -4.92 13.38 -0.73
N GLY A 65 -5.06 12.88 0.51
CA GLY A 65 -6.32 12.85 1.24
C GLY A 65 -7.29 11.75 0.78
N PHE A 66 -6.79 10.76 0.04
CA PHE A 66 -7.59 9.63 -0.43
C PHE A 66 -7.31 8.36 0.38
N GLN A 67 -8.27 7.45 0.37
CA GLN A 67 -8.10 6.09 0.84
C GLN A 67 -7.48 5.19 -0.24
N ALA A 68 -6.87 4.09 0.19
CA ALA A 68 -6.33 3.07 -0.70
C ALA A 68 -6.76 1.67 -0.24
N CYS A 69 -6.94 0.75 -1.19
CA CYS A 69 -7.30 -0.63 -0.93
C CYS A 69 -6.37 -1.57 -1.70
N MET A 70 -5.97 -2.66 -1.06
CA MET A 70 -5.27 -3.77 -1.70
C MET A 70 -6.11 -5.03 -1.61
N MET A 71 -6.50 -5.57 -2.76
CA MET A 71 -7.31 -6.77 -2.85
C MET A 71 -6.41 -8.00 -3.05
N ALA A 72 -6.78 -9.10 -2.42
CA ALA A 72 -6.13 -10.39 -2.58
C ALA A 72 -7.18 -11.48 -2.86
N PRO A 73 -6.85 -12.54 -3.62
CA PRO A 73 -7.83 -13.53 -4.07
C PRO A 73 -8.27 -14.51 -2.98
N THR A 74 -7.53 -14.60 -1.87
CA THR A 74 -7.85 -15.49 -0.74
C THR A 74 -7.63 -14.76 0.58
N GLU A 75 -8.36 -15.18 1.62
CA GLU A 75 -8.18 -14.60 2.97
C GLU A 75 -6.76 -14.83 3.50
N ILE A 76 -6.12 -15.95 3.17
CA ILE A 76 -4.75 -16.25 3.59
C ILE A 76 -3.78 -15.21 3.02
N LEU A 77 -3.88 -14.91 1.71
CA LEU A 77 -3.03 -13.89 1.09
C LEU A 77 -3.36 -12.48 1.60
N ALA A 78 -4.64 -12.18 1.84
CA ALA A 78 -5.05 -10.90 2.43
C ALA A 78 -4.43 -10.69 3.82
N ASN A 79 -4.43 -11.73 4.67
CA ASN A 79 -3.79 -11.69 5.98
C ASN A 79 -2.26 -11.52 5.86
N GLN A 80 -1.59 -12.27 4.99
CA GLN A 80 -0.15 -12.14 4.78
C GLN A 80 0.26 -10.72 4.38
N HIS A 81 -0.50 -10.14 3.44
CA HIS A 81 -0.33 -8.77 3.02
C HIS A 81 -0.58 -7.76 4.14
N TYR A 82 -1.64 -7.96 4.92
CA TYR A 82 -1.99 -7.12 6.05
C TYR A 82 -0.88 -7.09 7.11
N GLU A 83 -0.37 -8.25 7.52
CA GLU A 83 0.72 -8.32 8.50
C GLU A 83 1.99 -7.67 7.97
N THR A 84 2.37 -7.97 6.71
CA THR A 84 3.55 -7.35 6.08
C THR A 84 3.44 -5.83 6.04
N ILE A 85 2.28 -5.29 5.68
CA ILE A 85 2.07 -3.83 5.62
C ILE A 85 2.07 -3.22 7.02
N ARG A 86 1.45 -3.86 8.00
CA ARG A 86 1.46 -3.39 9.39
C ARG A 86 2.86 -3.34 9.98
N GLU A 87 3.69 -4.34 9.69
CA GLU A 87 5.08 -4.36 10.09
C GLU A 87 5.87 -3.22 9.42
N LEU A 88 5.71 -3.05 8.11
CA LEU A 88 6.39 -1.98 7.35
C LEU A 88 5.98 -0.57 7.82
N LEU A 89 4.74 -0.38 8.22
CA LEU A 89 4.21 0.90 8.71
C LEU A 89 4.30 1.05 10.24
N TYR A 90 5.00 0.15 10.92
CA TYR A 90 5.13 0.22 12.37
C TYR A 90 5.73 1.57 12.80
N GLY A 91 5.08 2.24 13.76
CA GLY A 91 5.48 3.56 14.25
C GLY A 91 5.04 4.74 13.38
N MET A 92 4.27 4.51 12.31
CA MET A 92 3.63 5.57 11.53
C MET A 92 2.16 5.71 11.94
N GLU A 93 1.63 6.94 11.90
CA GLU A 93 0.21 7.23 12.14
C GLU A 93 -0.64 6.90 10.90
N VAL A 94 -0.57 5.66 10.42
CA VAL A 94 -1.33 5.16 9.28
C VAL A 94 -2.25 4.04 9.73
N ARG A 95 -3.56 4.22 9.56
CA ARG A 95 -4.55 3.19 9.86
C ARG A 95 -4.56 2.14 8.76
N VAL A 96 -4.35 0.88 9.14
CA VAL A 96 -4.44 -0.29 8.24
C VAL A 96 -5.43 -1.28 8.83
N GLU A 97 -6.43 -1.66 8.05
CA GLU A 97 -7.47 -2.60 8.46
C GLU A 97 -7.58 -3.77 7.47
N LEU A 98 -7.97 -4.93 7.98
CA LEU A 98 -8.25 -6.12 7.17
C LEU A 98 -9.76 -6.37 7.13
N LEU A 99 -10.34 -6.40 5.92
CA LEU A 99 -11.74 -6.71 5.70
C LEU A 99 -11.89 -7.97 4.85
N THR A 100 -12.24 -9.09 5.49
CA THR A 100 -12.50 -10.40 4.86
C THR A 100 -13.90 -10.91 5.21
N GLY A 101 -14.29 -12.08 4.67
CA GLY A 101 -15.57 -12.72 5.00
C GLY A 101 -15.61 -13.26 6.43
N SER A 102 -14.45 -13.56 7.00
CA SER A 102 -14.28 -13.94 8.40
C SER A 102 -14.45 -12.79 9.40
N VAL A 103 -14.31 -11.52 8.97
CA VAL A 103 -14.52 -10.35 9.85
C VAL A 103 -16.00 -10.04 9.99
N LYS A 104 -16.55 -10.24 11.20
CA LYS A 104 -17.99 -10.18 11.50
C LYS A 104 -18.31 -9.25 12.67
N GLY A 105 -19.60 -8.91 12.79
CA GLY A 105 -20.17 -8.15 13.91
C GLY A 105 -19.55 -6.75 14.06
N LYS A 106 -19.41 -6.31 15.32
CA LYS A 106 -18.94 -4.97 15.67
C LYS A 106 -17.60 -4.58 15.04
N ARG A 107 -16.68 -5.53 14.85
CA ARG A 107 -15.37 -5.26 14.22
C ARG A 107 -15.55 -4.86 12.75
N ARG A 108 -16.46 -5.53 12.03
CA ARG A 108 -16.78 -5.19 10.64
C ARG A 108 -17.37 -3.78 10.54
N GLU A 109 -18.32 -3.47 11.41
CA GLU A 109 -18.96 -2.15 11.46
C GLU A 109 -17.92 -1.04 11.73
N ALA A 110 -17.03 -1.23 12.69
CA ALA A 110 -15.96 -0.28 13.02
C ALA A 110 -14.97 -0.05 11.87
N ILE A 111 -14.69 -1.08 11.06
CA ILE A 111 -13.87 -0.94 9.85
C ILE A 111 -14.63 -0.14 8.80
N LEU A 112 -15.89 -0.47 8.53
CA LEU A 112 -16.70 0.19 7.49
C LEU A 112 -16.99 1.66 7.79
N VAL A 113 -17.16 2.05 9.05
CA VAL A 113 -17.30 3.47 9.45
C VAL A 113 -15.99 4.24 9.24
N GLY A 114 -14.87 3.53 9.24
CA GLY A 114 -13.53 4.09 9.07
C GLY A 114 -13.06 4.27 7.63
N LEU A 115 -13.84 3.78 6.66
CA LEU A 115 -13.56 3.85 5.23
C LEU A 115 -14.23 5.08 4.60
#